data_AF-A0A5J4P4D9-F1
#
_entry.id   AF-A0A5J4P4D9-F1
#
_cell.length_a   1.000
_cell.length_b   1.000
_cell.length_c   1.000
_cell.angle_alpha   90.00
_cell.angle_beta   90.00
_cell.angle_gamma   90.00
#
_symmetry.space_group_name_H-M   'P 1'
#
loop_
_entity.id
_entity.type
_entity.pdbx_description
1 polymer ?
#
loop_
_entity_poly.entity_id
_entity_poly.type
_entity_poly.pdbx_seq_one_letter_code
_entity_poly.pdbx_strand_id
1 'polypeptide(L)'
;MFHVTKKRIEAHVCICFVAYKVYKELERILKIGDINLSVDKVLDMAKTITTLKIKLPINNETMTKTMLLTQKHKPIAKLFDEYFWKSV
;
A
#
# COMPACT_ATOMS: atom_id res chain seq x y z
N MET A 1 11.39 17.70 22.44
CA MET A 1 10.73 18.59 23.41
C MET A 1 9.22 18.44 23.23
N PHE A 2 8.55 17.62 24.05
CA PHE A 2 7.09 17.48 23.96
C PHE A 2 6.44 18.51 24.87
N HIS A 3 5.66 19.43 24.30
CA HIS A 3 4.74 20.23 25.10
C HIS A 3 3.59 19.31 25.53
N VAL A 4 3.72 18.77 26.75
CA VAL A 4 2.85 17.74 27.34
C VAL A 4 1.52 18.35 27.80
N THR A 5 0.68 18.77 26.86
CA THR A 5 -0.72 19.08 27.15
C THR A 5 -1.50 17.77 27.10
N LYS A 6 -2.34 17.47 28.11
CA LYS A 6 -3.15 16.23 28.18
C LYS A 6 -3.87 15.92 26.86
N LYS A 7 -4.45 16.94 26.22
CA LYS A 7 -5.12 16.84 24.92
C LYS A 7 -4.24 16.32 23.78
N ARG A 8 -2.95 16.68 23.75
CA ARG A 8 -2.00 16.23 22.71
C ARG A 8 -1.59 14.77 22.89
N ILE A 9 -1.47 14.31 24.15
CA ILE A 9 -1.14 12.90 24.46
C ILE A 9 -2.29 12.00 24.00
N GLU A 10 -3.53 12.36 24.36
CA GLU A 10 -4.72 11.62 23.97
C GLU A 10 -4.86 11.51 22.44
N ALA A 11 -4.70 12.64 21.74
CA ALA A 11 -4.73 12.66 20.28
C ALA A 11 -3.61 11.80 19.65
N HIS A 12 -2.38 11.87 20.18
CA HIS A 12 -1.26 11.08 19.69
C HIS A 12 -1.52 9.57 19.86
N VAL A 13 -1.97 9.15 21.04
CA VAL A 13 -2.30 7.75 21.34
C VAL A 13 -3.42 7.25 20.42
N CYS A 14 -4.48 8.04 20.22
CA CYS A 14 -5.56 7.71 19.30
C CYS A 14 -5.05 7.50 17.86
N ILE A 15 -4.24 8.44 17.34
CA ILE A 15 -3.67 8.34 15.99
C ILE A 15 -2.74 7.12 15.88
N CYS A 16 -1.92 6.85 16.90
CA CYS A 16 -1.05 5.68 16.95
C CYS A 16 -1.83 4.37 16.90
N PHE A 17 -2.95 4.25 17.63
CA PHE A 17 -3.80 3.06 17.58
C PHE A 17 -4.42 2.86 16.21
N VAL A 18 -4.91 3.92 15.58
CA VAL A 18 -5.48 3.85 14.22
C VAL A 18 -4.41 3.42 13.22
N ALA A 19 -3.22 4.05 13.26
CA ALA A 19 -2.11 3.70 12.38
C ALA A 19 -1.67 2.23 12.57
N TYR A 20 -1.57 1.77 13.82
CA TYR A 20 -1.22 0.39 14.14
C TYR A 20 -2.28 -0.59 13.66
N LYS A 21 -3.57 -0.28 13.80
CA LYS A 21 -4.67 -1.09 13.28
C LYS A 21 -4.55 -1.27 11.77
N VAL A 22 -4.33 -0.19 11.03
CA VAL A 22 -4.16 -0.23 9.56
C VAL A 22 -2.95 -1.08 9.18
N TYR A 23 -1.82 -0.93 9.88
CA TYR A 23 -0.63 -1.75 9.64
C TYR A 23 -0.88 -3.24 9.89
N LYS A 24 -1.57 -3.59 10.98
CA LYS A 24 -1.89 -5.00 11.31
C LYS A 24 -2.91 -5.62 10.36
N GLU A 25 -3.88 -4.86 9.87
CA GLU A 25 -4.78 -5.33 8.81
C GLU A 25 -4.01 -5.61 7.53
N LEU A 26 -3.09 -4.74 7.13
CA LEU A 26 -2.24 -5.00 5.97
C LEU A 26 -1.42 -6.29 6.15
N GLU A 27 -0.85 -6.52 7.34
CA GLU A 27 -0.15 -7.77 7.64
C GLU A 27 -1.07 -9.00 7.51
N ARG A 28 -2.33 -8.91 7.97
CA ARG A 28 -3.33 -9.99 7.84
C ARG A 28 -3.59 -10.31 6.37
N ILE A 29 -3.77 -9.29 5.54
CA ILE A 29 -4.05 -9.44 4.11
C ILE A 29 -2.86 -10.07 3.38
N LEU A 30 -1.62 -9.68 3.72
CA LEU A 30 -0.42 -10.31 3.17
C LEU A 30 -0.34 -11.81 3.52
N LYS A 31 -0.72 -12.19 4.75
CA LYS A 31 -0.78 -13.61 5.15
C LYS A 31 -1.83 -14.39 4.35
N ILE A 32 -3.01 -13.81 4.12
CA ILE A 32 -4.07 -14.44 3.30
C ILE A 32 -3.62 -14.60 1.84
N GLY A 33 -2.89 -13.61 1.31
CA GLY A 33 -2.33 -13.65 -0.05
C GLY A 33 -1.13 -14.58 -0.24
N ASP A 34 -0.71 -15.31 0.80
CA ASP A 34 0.51 -16.13 0.84
C ASP A 34 1.78 -15.33 0.46
N ILE A 35 1.83 -14.08 0.89
CA ILE A 35 2.97 -13.19 0.69
C ILE A 35 3.80 -13.24 1.98
N ASN A 36 4.80 -14.12 2.01
CA ASN A 36 5.73 -14.28 3.14
C ASN A 36 6.77 -13.14 3.22
N LEU A 37 6.30 -11.88 3.26
CA LEU A 37 7.12 -10.69 3.37
C LEU A 37 6.63 -9.79 4.51
N SER A 38 7.57 -9.07 5.14
CA SER A 38 7.21 -8.01 6.08
C SER A 38 6.49 -6.88 5.34
N VAL A 39 5.52 -6.25 6.00
CA VAL A 39 4.81 -5.06 5.52
C VAL A 39 5.80 -3.99 5.07
N ASP A 40 6.90 -3.77 5.80
CA ASP A 40 7.90 -2.75 5.45
C ASP A 40 8.58 -3.04 4.11
N LYS A 41 8.93 -4.31 3.86
CA LYS A 41 9.51 -4.74 2.58
C LYS A 41 8.52 -4.54 1.44
N VAL A 42 7.24 -4.84 1.69
CA VAL A 42 6.17 -4.63 0.69
C VAL A 42 6.01 -3.15 0.37
N LEU A 43 6.02 -2.28 1.39
CA LEU A 43 5.94 -0.83 1.20
C LEU A 43 7.13 -0.29 0.42
N ASP A 44 8.36 -0.73 0.71
CA ASP A 44 9.55 -0.27 -0.01
C ASP A 44 9.55 -0.67 -1.48
N MET A 45 9.07 -1.88 -1.78
CA MET A 45 8.89 -2.31 -3.16
C MET A 45 7.73 -1.56 -3.83
N ALA A 46 6.63 -1.30 -3.13
CA ALA A 46 5.50 -0.53 -3.64
C ALA A 46 5.89 0.91 -4.01
N LYS A 47 6.76 1.57 -3.23
CA LYS A 47 7.30 2.91 -3.55
C LYS A 47 8.04 2.96 -4.89
N THR A 48 8.60 1.83 -5.33
CA THR A 48 9.39 1.74 -6.57
C THR A 48 8.52 1.44 -7.79
N ILE A 49 7.29 0.95 -7.59
CA ILE A 49 6.37 0.64 -8.68
C ILE A 49 5.85 1.94 -9.29
N THR A 50 6.15 2.14 -10.57
CA THR A 50 5.72 3.32 -11.31
C THR A 50 4.40 3.05 -12.02
N THR A 51 3.42 3.93 -11.81
CA THR A 51 2.15 3.91 -12.54
C THR A 51 2.17 5.00 -13.60
N LEU A 52 2.15 4.61 -14.88
CA LEU A 52 2.13 5.53 -16.00
C LEU A 52 0.68 5.83 -16.38
N LYS A 53 0.31 7.11 -16.40
CA LYS A 53 -0.94 7.60 -16.99
C LYS A 53 -0.63 8.24 -18.32
N ILE A 54 -1.02 7.58 -19.40
CA ILE A 54 -0.75 8.00 -20.76
C ILE A 54 -2.08 8.43 -21.38
N LYS A 55 -2.14 9.67 -21.84
CA LYS A 55 -3.27 10.16 -22.63
C LYS A 55 -3.03 9.79 -24.09
N LEU A 56 -3.85 8.91 -24.65
CA LEU A 56 -3.70 8.52 -26.05
C LEU A 56 -4.10 9.70 -26.94
N PRO A 57 -3.24 10.12 -27.88
CA PRO A 57 -3.52 11.27 -28.73
C PRO A 57 -4.67 11.00 -29.71
N ILE A 58 -4.94 9.73 -30.03
CA ILE A 58 -5.91 9.34 -31.06
C ILE A 58 -7.32 9.21 -30.48
N ASN A 59 -7.47 8.66 -29.27
CA ASN A 59 -8.78 8.36 -28.67
C ASN A 59 -9.14 9.29 -27.50
N ASN A 60 -8.26 10.23 -27.13
CA ASN A 60 -8.38 11.13 -25.97
C ASN A 60 -8.59 10.43 -24.60
N GLU A 61 -8.55 9.10 -24.59
CA GLU A 61 -8.64 8.24 -23.41
C GLU A 61 -7.33 8.23 -22.63
N THR A 62 -7.45 8.13 -21.30
CA THR A 62 -6.29 8.03 -20.40
C THR A 62 -6.10 6.58 -20.02
N MET A 63 -5.06 5.95 -20.57
CA MET A 63 -4.65 4.61 -20.16
C MET A 63 -3.75 4.71 -18.93
N THR A 64 -4.13 4.00 -17.86
CA THR A 64 -3.29 3.86 -16.67
C THR A 64 -2.65 2.48 -16.69
N LYS A 65 -1.32 2.40 -16.69
CA LYS A 65 -0.59 1.13 -16.69
C LYS A 65 0.42 1.10 -15.54
N THR A 66 0.26 0.11 -14.67
CA THR A 66 1.18 -0.16 -13.56
C THR A 66 2.35 -0.99 -14.07
N MET A 67 3.58 -0.49 -13.90
CA MET A 67 4.77 -1.11 -14.45
C MET A 67 5.42 -2.07 -13.45
N LEU A 68 5.02 -3.34 -13.50
CA LEU A 68 5.60 -4.44 -12.69
C LEU A 68 6.83 -5.07 -13.38
N LEU A 69 7.82 -4.25 -13.74
CA LEU A 69 8.91 -4.63 -14.64
C LEU A 69 10.01 -5.50 -13.98
N THR A 70 10.22 -5.35 -12.67
CA THR A 70 11.37 -5.95 -11.98
C THR A 70 10.97 -7.27 -11.31
N GLN A 71 11.89 -8.24 -11.22
CA GLN A 71 11.68 -9.50 -10.47
C GLN A 71 11.26 -9.27 -9.01
N LYS A 72 11.72 -8.16 -8.42
CA LYS A 72 11.34 -7.70 -7.07
C LYS A 72 9.85 -7.38 -6.93
N HIS A 73 9.16 -7.02 -8.01
CA HIS A 73 7.74 -6.66 -7.96
C HIS A 73 6.81 -7.87 -8.13
N LYS A 74 7.33 -9.03 -8.58
CA LYS A 74 6.53 -10.25 -8.77
C LYS A 74 5.79 -10.73 -7.51
N PRO A 75 6.40 -10.74 -6.31
CA PRO A 75 5.72 -11.20 -5.10
C PRO A 75 4.53 -10.31 -4.71
N ILE A 76 4.55 -9.04 -5.10
CA ILE A 76 3.54 -8.02 -4.73
C ILE A 76 2.55 -7.79 -5.88
N ALA A 77 2.82 -8.35 -7.07
CA ALA A 77 1.96 -8.19 -8.24
C ALA A 77 0.48 -8.49 -7.96
N LYS A 78 0.21 -9.51 -7.12
CA LYS A 78 -1.15 -9.88 -6.68
C LYS A 78 -1.90 -8.74 -5.98
N LEU A 79 -1.20 -7.87 -5.24
CA LEU A 79 -1.83 -6.73 -4.54
C LEU A 79 -2.28 -5.62 -5.50
N PHE A 80 -1.79 -5.60 -6.74
CA PHE A 80 -2.19 -4.62 -7.75
C PHE A 80 -3.29 -5.16 -8.68
N ASP A 81 -3.77 -6.37 -8.43
CA ASP A 81 -4.91 -6.95 -9.13
C ASP A 81 -6.22 -6.55 -8.42
N GLU A 82 -7.19 -6.03 -9.17
CA GLU A 82 -8.50 -5.65 -8.62
C GLU A 82 -9.29 -6.86 -8.12
N TYR A 83 -9.07 -8.05 -8.69
CA TYR A 83 -9.76 -9.27 -8.27
C TYR A 83 -9.30 -9.75 -6.89
N PHE A 84 -8.05 -9.47 -6.50
CA PHE A 84 -7.51 -9.82 -5.19
C PHE A 84 -8.27 -9.12 -4.05
N TRP A 85 -8.61 -7.84 -4.22
CA TRP A 85 -9.30 -7.07 -3.18
C TRP A 85 -10.80 -7.34 -3.12
N LYS A 86 -11.38 -7.96 -4.14
CA LYS A 86 -12.78 -8.39 -4.14
C LYS A 86 -13.00 -9.71 -3.37
N SER A 87 -11.94 -10.45 -3.07
CA SER A 87 -11.99 -11.76 -2.42
C SER A 87 -11.52 -11.78 -0.96
N VAL A 88 -10.97 -10.67 -0.46
CA VAL A 88 -10.45 -10.47 0.91
C VAL A 88 -11.47 -9.74 1.78
#